data_AF-A0AAP9SAD4-F1
#
_entry.id   AF-A0AAP9SAD4-F1
#
_cell.length_a   1.000
_cell.length_b   1.000
_cell.length_c   1.000
_cell.angle_alpha   90.00
_cell.angle_beta   90.00
_cell.angle_gamma   90.00
#
_symmetry.space_group_name_H-M   'P 1'
#
loop_
_entity.id
_entity.type
_entity.pdbx_description
1 polymer ?
#
loop_
_entity_poly.entity_id
_entity_poly.type
_entity_poly.pdbx_seq_one_letter_code
_entity_poly.pdbx_strand_id
1 'polypeptide(L)'
;MDFKGELKDSGIDLSRMSSSYILLLLSYLRINMNRNPDKPLCCYRHYQKIAEDTGLSERYIGRIVEILDTMNIIKFHKMKRTRYKDANTDVKFSTTPKIFADYRHYIKDSNGVSIPDTEYDYNTEISKQIKLMQKENITI
;
A
#
# COMPACT_ATOMS: atom_id res chain seq x y z
N MET A 1 11.17 -16.27 1.71
CA MET A 1 9.94 -16.05 0.93
C MET A 1 10.20 -16.54 -0.48
N ASP A 2 9.63 -17.69 -0.85
CA ASP A 2 9.72 -18.23 -2.20
C ASP A 2 8.55 -17.70 -3.05
N PHE A 3 8.57 -16.38 -3.29
CA PHE A 3 7.50 -15.72 -4.04
C PHE A 3 7.38 -16.22 -5.49
N LYS A 4 8.47 -16.76 -6.05
CA LYS A 4 8.46 -17.29 -7.43
C LYS A 4 7.72 -18.61 -7.50
N GLY A 5 7.92 -19.50 -6.52
CA GLY A 5 7.12 -20.72 -6.39
C GLY A 5 5.65 -20.41 -6.13
N GLU A 6 5.37 -19.53 -5.17
CA GLU A 6 4.01 -19.15 -4.78
C GLU A 6 3.20 -18.47 -5.91
N LEU A 7 3.87 -17.80 -6.87
CA LEU A 7 3.23 -17.04 -7.94
C LEU A 7 3.39 -17.63 -9.34
N LYS A 8 3.85 -18.89 -9.47
CA LYS A 8 4.17 -19.51 -10.75
C LYS A 8 3.05 -19.43 -11.79
N ASP A 9 1.80 -19.56 -11.36
CA ASP A 9 0.61 -19.59 -12.23
C ASP A 9 -0.25 -18.32 -12.12
N SER A 10 0.27 -17.26 -11.48
CA SER A 10 -0.47 -16.01 -11.25
C SER A 10 -0.49 -15.05 -12.45
N GLY A 11 0.30 -15.32 -13.50
CA GLY A 11 0.46 -14.44 -14.66
C GLY A 11 1.25 -13.15 -14.40
N ILE A 12 1.79 -12.97 -13.18
CA ILE A 12 2.59 -11.80 -12.83
C ILE A 12 3.98 -11.93 -13.45
N ASP A 13 4.45 -10.85 -14.08
CA ASP A 13 5.83 -10.76 -14.54
C ASP A 13 6.79 -10.65 -13.33
N LEU A 14 7.53 -11.72 -13.07
CA LEU A 14 8.55 -11.81 -12.02
C LEU A 14 9.99 -11.62 -12.55
N SER A 15 10.16 -11.24 -13.83
CA SER A 15 11.47 -11.06 -14.44
C SER A 15 12.33 -10.04 -13.68
N ARG A 16 13.58 -10.42 -13.37
CA ARG A 16 14.53 -9.57 -12.61
C ARG A 16 14.03 -9.09 -11.24
N MET A 17 12.96 -9.70 -10.71
CA MET A 17 12.47 -9.41 -9.37
C MET A 17 13.32 -10.16 -8.34
N SER A 18 13.75 -9.46 -7.28
CA SER A 18 14.51 -10.01 -6.17
C SER A 18 13.70 -9.94 -4.88
N SER A 19 13.95 -10.89 -3.98
CA SER A 19 13.35 -10.87 -2.64
C SER A 19 13.77 -9.63 -1.84
N SER A 20 14.97 -9.09 -2.07
CA SER A 20 15.45 -7.89 -1.38
C SER A 20 14.62 -6.65 -1.74
N TYR A 21 14.22 -6.48 -3.00
CA TYR A 21 13.35 -5.37 -3.39
C TYR A 21 11.94 -5.50 -2.79
N ILE A 22 11.40 -6.73 -2.75
CA ILE A 22 10.10 -7.01 -2.13
C ILE A 22 10.14 -6.69 -0.64
N LEU A 23 11.19 -7.16 0.06
CA LEU A 23 11.36 -6.92 1.49
C LEU A 23 11.59 -5.44 1.81
N LEU A 24 12.33 -4.71 0.97
CA LEU A 24 12.55 -3.28 1.12
C LEU A 24 11.23 -2.52 1.07
N LEU A 25 10.40 -2.78 0.05
CA LEU A 25 9.11 -2.10 -0.07
C LEU A 25 8.14 -2.52 1.04
N LEU A 26 8.08 -3.81 1.39
CA LEU A 26 7.23 -4.28 2.48
C LEU A 26 7.60 -3.62 3.81
N SER A 27 8.90 -3.49 4.09
CA SER A 27 9.41 -2.81 5.29
C SER A 27 9.04 -1.33 5.29
N TYR A 28 9.21 -0.65 4.14
CA TYR A 28 8.81 0.75 3.97
C TYR A 28 7.32 0.94 4.28
N LEU A 29 6.44 0.10 3.69
CA LEU A 29 5.00 0.18 3.90
C LEU A 29 4.65 -0.01 5.38
N ARG A 30 5.18 -1.05 6.04
CA ARG A 30 4.89 -1.37 7.44
C ARG A 30 5.38 -0.34 8.45
N ILE A 31 6.49 0.34 8.16
CA ILE A 31 6.98 1.44 9.02
C ILE A 31 6.08 2.67 8.85
N ASN A 32 5.50 2.86 7.68
CA ASN A 32 4.61 3.98 7.38
C ASN A 32 3.13 3.70 7.67
N MET A 33 2.75 2.46 8.01
CA MET A 33 1.40 2.13 8.48
C MET A 33 1.13 2.86 9.79
N ASN A 34 -0.06 3.42 9.88
CA ASN A 34 -0.52 4.03 11.10
C ASN A 34 -0.73 2.96 12.18
N ARG A 35 -0.27 3.26 13.40
CA ARG A 35 -0.37 2.37 14.57
C ARG A 35 -1.28 2.91 15.66
N ASN A 36 -1.85 4.09 15.45
CA ASN A 36 -2.81 4.65 16.38
C ASN A 36 -4.17 3.94 16.18
N PRO A 37 -4.73 3.27 17.21
CA PRO A 37 -6.00 2.55 17.11
C PRO A 37 -7.21 3.46 16.82
N ASP A 38 -7.13 4.75 17.12
CA ASP A 38 -8.20 5.72 16.85
C ASP A 38 -8.25 6.19 15.38
N LYS A 39 -7.30 5.75 14.58
CA LYS A 39 -7.15 6.14 13.18
C LYS A 39 -7.09 4.89 12.30
N PRO A 40 -7.37 5.02 10.99
CA PRO A 40 -7.31 3.88 10.10
C PRO A 40 -5.91 3.26 10.10
N LEU A 41 -5.83 1.93 10.20
CA LEU A 41 -4.58 1.14 10.17
C LEU A 41 -4.09 0.99 8.73
N CYS A 42 -3.86 2.13 8.07
CA CYS A 42 -3.44 2.24 6.69
C CYS A 42 -2.21 3.14 6.56
N CYS A 43 -1.58 3.12 5.40
CA CYS A 43 -0.69 4.19 4.94
C CYS A 43 -1.16 4.69 3.58
N TYR A 44 -1.07 6.00 3.33
CA TYR A 44 -1.32 6.56 2.00
C TYR A 44 -0.03 7.20 1.46
N ARG A 45 0.37 6.84 0.24
CA ARG A 45 1.59 7.33 -0.40
C ARG A 45 1.46 7.39 -1.92
N HIS A 46 2.18 8.33 -2.53
CA HIS A 46 2.44 8.33 -3.97
C HIS A 46 3.61 7.40 -4.26
N TYR A 47 3.60 6.70 -5.40
CA TYR A 47 4.74 5.87 -5.80
C TYR A 47 6.01 6.70 -5.98
N GLN A 48 5.91 7.93 -6.46
CA GLN A 48 7.02 8.86 -6.51
C GLN A 48 7.71 9.03 -5.14
N LYS A 49 6.92 9.24 -4.07
CA LYS A 49 7.49 9.42 -2.73
C LYS A 49 8.19 8.15 -2.24
N ILE A 50 7.61 6.99 -2.50
CA ILE A 50 8.24 5.70 -2.21
C ILE A 50 9.56 5.57 -3.01
N ALA A 51 9.56 5.97 -4.27
CA ALA A 51 10.74 5.91 -5.13
C ALA A 51 11.87 6.79 -4.61
N GLU A 52 11.56 8.02 -4.20
CA GLU A 52 12.51 8.96 -3.58
C GLU A 52 13.10 8.39 -2.29
N ASP A 53 12.28 7.76 -1.44
CA ASP A 53 12.70 7.26 -0.14
C ASP A 53 13.46 5.91 -0.22
N THR A 54 13.20 5.10 -1.25
CA THR A 54 13.75 3.74 -1.36
C THR A 54 14.79 3.56 -2.47
N GLY A 55 14.88 4.51 -3.41
CA GLY A 55 15.70 4.39 -4.62
C GLY A 55 15.14 3.41 -5.67
N LEU A 56 13.98 2.78 -5.42
CA LEU A 56 13.31 1.92 -6.41
C LEU A 56 12.56 2.76 -7.44
N SER A 57 12.63 2.41 -8.72
CA SER A 57 11.78 3.07 -9.72
C SER A 57 10.29 2.77 -9.47
N GLU A 58 9.40 3.69 -9.85
CA GLU A 58 7.95 3.50 -9.73
C GLU A 58 7.43 2.24 -10.43
N ARG A 59 8.08 1.82 -11.53
CA ARG A 59 7.75 0.57 -12.23
C ARG A 59 8.00 -0.65 -11.34
N TYR A 60 9.14 -0.70 -10.65
CA TYR A 60 9.44 -1.79 -9.72
C TYR A 60 8.50 -1.76 -8.52
N ILE A 61 8.20 -0.58 -7.98
CA ILE A 61 7.24 -0.41 -6.88
C ILE A 61 5.87 -0.97 -7.27
N GLY A 62 5.35 -0.63 -8.46
CA GLY A 62 4.08 -1.16 -8.96
C GLY A 62 4.04 -2.69 -9.01
N ARG A 63 5.08 -3.30 -9.61
CA ARG A 63 5.19 -4.77 -9.70
C ARG A 63 5.27 -5.44 -8.33
N ILE A 64 6.01 -4.85 -7.39
CA ILE A 64 6.13 -5.39 -6.02
C ILE A 64 4.80 -5.28 -5.27
N VAL A 65 4.07 -4.17 -5.43
CA VAL A 65 2.73 -4.02 -4.83
C VAL A 65 1.78 -5.09 -5.36
N GLU A 66 1.78 -5.38 -6.66
CA GLU A 66 0.97 -6.45 -7.26
C GLU A 66 1.35 -7.84 -6.72
N ILE A 67 2.64 -8.10 -6.55
CA ILE A 67 3.15 -9.33 -5.91
C ILE A 67 2.61 -9.46 -4.48
N LEU A 68 2.79 -8.42 -3.65
CA LEU A 68 2.36 -8.43 -2.25
C LEU A 68 0.84 -8.53 -2.10
N ASP A 69 0.08 -7.92 -3.01
CA ASP A 69 -1.39 -7.99 -3.07
C ASP A 69 -1.87 -9.40 -3.41
N THR A 70 -1.28 -10.01 -4.43
CA THR A 70 -1.63 -11.37 -4.88
C THR A 70 -1.30 -12.42 -3.84
N MET A 71 -0.22 -12.21 -3.10
CA MET A 71 0.19 -13.09 -1.99
C MET A 71 -0.59 -12.83 -0.70
N ASN A 72 -1.58 -11.92 -0.72
CA ASN A 72 -2.37 -11.55 0.45
C ASN A 72 -1.49 -11.15 1.65
N ILE A 73 -0.46 -10.34 1.40
CA ILE A 73 0.39 -9.77 2.45
C ILE A 73 -0.08 -8.36 2.78
N ILE A 74 -0.31 -7.57 1.74
CA ILE A 74 -0.92 -6.23 1.82
C ILE A 74 -2.12 -6.19 0.89
N LYS A 75 -3.01 -5.21 1.08
CA LYS A 75 -4.04 -4.83 0.13
C LYS A 75 -3.90 -3.34 -0.17
N PHE A 76 -4.31 -2.92 -1.36
CA PHE A 76 -4.17 -1.52 -1.74
C PHE A 76 -5.34 -1.00 -2.57
N HIS A 77 -5.57 0.30 -2.48
CA HIS A 77 -6.57 1.03 -3.24
C HIS A 77 -5.92 2.20 -3.98
N LYS A 78 -6.11 2.25 -5.30
CA LYS A 78 -5.70 3.38 -6.14
C LYS A 78 -6.79 4.46 -6.03
N MET A 79 -6.44 5.64 -5.50
CA MET A 79 -7.40 6.74 -5.38
C MET A 79 -7.85 7.26 -6.76
N LYS A 80 -8.87 8.11 -6.81
CA LYS A 80 -9.19 8.82 -8.06
C LYS A 80 -8.05 9.79 -8.41
N ARG A 81 -7.91 10.05 -9.70
CA ARG A 81 -6.88 10.93 -10.25
C ARG A 81 -7.54 12.27 -10.54
N THR A 82 -7.14 13.33 -9.85
CA THR A 82 -7.65 14.66 -10.17
C THR A 82 -6.92 15.34 -11.30
N ARG A 83 -7.71 16.15 -12.02
CA ARG A 83 -7.23 17.09 -13.02
C ARG A 83 -7.09 18.45 -12.36
N TYR A 84 -6.03 19.16 -12.69
CA TYR A 84 -5.89 20.57 -12.36
C TYR A 84 -5.46 21.35 -13.60
N LYS A 85 -5.83 22.63 -13.65
CA LYS A 85 -5.35 23.56 -14.67
C LYS A 85 -4.04 24.16 -14.17
N ASP A 86 -2.99 24.05 -14.96
CA ASP A 86 -1.75 24.75 -14.68
C ASP A 86 -1.90 26.26 -14.98
N ALA A 87 -0.95 27.07 -14.53
CA ALA A 87 -0.90 28.51 -14.79
C ALA A 87 -0.97 28.86 -16.30
N ASN A 88 -0.55 27.92 -17.16
CA ASN A 88 -0.60 28.04 -18.62
C ASN A 88 -1.88 27.45 -19.25
N THR A 89 -2.94 27.19 -18.47
CA THR A 89 -4.22 26.59 -18.90
C THR A 89 -4.18 25.15 -19.42
N ASP A 90 -3.00 24.51 -19.45
CA ASP A 90 -2.86 23.09 -19.77
C ASP A 90 -3.47 22.21 -18.66
N VAL A 91 -4.21 21.18 -19.08
CA VAL A 91 -4.79 20.18 -18.19
C VAL A 91 -3.69 19.20 -17.77
N LYS A 92 -3.25 19.30 -16.51
CA LYS A 92 -2.32 18.35 -15.90
C LYS A 92 -3.07 17.35 -15.01
N PHE A 93 -2.48 16.17 -14.84
CA PHE A 93 -3.00 15.12 -13.98
C PHE A 93 -2.15 15.01 -12.73
N SER A 94 -2.78 15.02 -11.56
CA SER A 94 -2.09 14.66 -10.32
C SER A 94 -1.66 13.19 -10.36
N THR A 95 -0.57 12.86 -9.66
CA THR A 95 -0.21 11.46 -9.44
C THR A 95 -1.18 10.85 -8.45
N THR A 96 -1.69 9.66 -8.74
CA THR A 96 -2.70 9.01 -7.90
C THR A 96 -2.08 8.45 -6.62
N PRO A 97 -2.45 8.99 -5.42
CA PRO A 97 -2.04 8.37 -4.17
C PRO A 97 -2.67 6.99 -4.05
N LYS A 98 -1.99 6.12 -3.31
CA LYS A 98 -2.45 4.76 -3.04
C LYS A 98 -2.54 4.58 -1.55
N ILE A 99 -3.64 3.98 -1.11
CA ILE A 99 -3.85 3.56 0.26
C ILE A 99 -3.44 2.09 0.35
N PHE A 100 -2.65 1.75 1.35
CA PHE A 100 -2.20 0.40 1.63
C PHE A 100 -2.69 0.01 3.03
N ALA A 101 -3.08 -1.26 3.18
CA ALA A 101 -3.42 -1.89 4.44
C ALA A 101 -2.73 -3.27 4.51
N ASP A 102 -2.45 -3.78 5.70
CA ASP A 102 -2.05 -5.18 5.84
C ASP A 102 -3.25 -6.08 5.49
N TYR A 103 -3.02 -7.24 4.89
CA TYR A 103 -4.12 -8.18 4.63
C TYR A 103 -4.66 -8.81 5.92
N ARG A 104 -3.76 -9.04 6.89
CA ARG A 104 -4.06 -9.59 8.22
C ARG A 104 -3.43 -8.71 9.29
N HIS A 105 -4.17 -8.48 10.35
CA HIS A 105 -3.69 -7.84 11.56
C HIS A 105 -3.51 -8.89 12.66
N TYR A 106 -2.53 -8.66 13.54
CA TYR A 106 -2.25 -9.54 14.68
C TYR A 106 -2.24 -8.70 15.95
N ILE A 107 -2.94 -9.19 16.96
CA ILE A 107 -3.00 -8.60 18.29
C ILE A 107 -2.33 -9.54 19.29
N LYS A 108 -1.93 -9.01 20.45
CA LYS A 108 -1.41 -9.84 21.54
C LYS A 108 -2.55 -10.31 22.42
N ASP A 109 -2.59 -11.60 22.72
CA ASP A 109 -3.46 -12.15 23.74
C ASP A 109 -3.01 -11.73 25.16
N SER A 110 -3.72 -12.19 26.18
CA SER A 110 -3.38 -11.94 27.59
C SER A 110 -2.01 -12.48 28.01
N ASN A 111 -1.46 -13.44 27.26
CA ASN A 111 -0.15 -14.05 27.50
C ASN A 111 0.96 -13.38 26.66
N GLY A 112 0.62 -12.37 25.85
CA GLY A 112 1.55 -11.68 24.96
C GLY A 112 1.82 -12.40 23.64
N VAL A 113 1.11 -13.47 23.33
CA VAL A 113 1.21 -14.25 22.09
C VAL A 113 0.48 -13.52 20.97
N SER A 114 1.13 -13.37 19.81
CA SER A 114 0.50 -12.78 18.62
C SER A 114 -0.51 -13.74 18.02
N ILE A 115 -1.78 -13.36 18.04
CA ILE A 115 -2.91 -14.09 17.44
C ILE A 115 -3.56 -13.25 16.32
N PRO A 116 -4.18 -13.88 15.30
CA PRO A 116 -4.91 -13.15 14.28
C PRO A 116 -6.05 -12.34 14.91
N ASP A 117 -6.17 -11.09 14.49
CA ASP A 117 -7.29 -10.23 14.84
C ASP A 117 -8.47 -10.58 13.92
N THR A 118 -9.48 -11.26 14.48
CA THR A 118 -10.66 -11.72 13.73
C THR A 118 -11.64 -10.60 13.40
N GLU A 119 -11.54 -9.45 14.08
CA GLU A 119 -12.41 -8.29 13.85
C GLU A 119 -11.81 -7.34 12.80
N TYR A 120 -10.53 -7.51 12.49
CA TYR A 120 -9.86 -6.71 11.47
C TYR A 120 -10.34 -7.04 10.05
N ASP A 121 -10.74 -6.01 9.32
CA ASP A 121 -11.02 -6.07 7.89
C ASP A 121 -10.32 -4.92 7.15
N TYR A 122 -9.41 -5.26 6.24
CA TYR A 122 -8.65 -4.29 5.47
C TYR A 122 -9.55 -3.40 4.60
N ASN A 123 -10.71 -3.88 4.13
CA ASN A 123 -11.63 -3.07 3.33
C ASN A 123 -12.25 -1.94 4.16
N THR A 124 -12.61 -2.27 5.40
CA THR A 124 -13.12 -1.31 6.39
C THR A 124 -12.06 -0.24 6.69
N GLU A 125 -10.80 -0.63 6.90
CA GLU A 125 -9.71 0.31 7.15
C GLU A 125 -9.44 1.24 5.96
N ILE A 126 -9.37 0.69 4.74
CA ILE A 126 -9.23 1.50 3.51
C ILE A 126 -10.41 2.48 3.38
N SER A 127 -11.64 2.02 3.65
CA SER A 127 -12.85 2.86 3.56
C SER A 127 -12.83 4.00 4.58
N LYS A 128 -12.39 3.74 5.82
CA LYS A 128 -12.19 4.78 6.84
C LYS A 128 -11.13 5.79 6.37
N GLN A 129 -10.01 5.32 5.80
CA GLN A 129 -8.94 6.20 5.29
C GLN A 129 -9.43 7.10 4.15
N ILE A 130 -10.23 6.56 3.21
CA ILE A 130 -10.82 7.36 2.12
C ILE A 130 -11.71 8.47 2.70
N LYS A 131 -12.59 8.14 3.65
CA LYS A 131 -13.47 9.14 4.30
C LYS A 131 -12.68 10.23 5.03
N LEU A 132 -11.59 9.85 5.70
CA LEU A 132 -10.70 10.79 6.38
C LEU A 132 -10.06 11.77 5.39
N MET A 133 -9.47 11.26 4.30
CA MET A 133 -8.86 12.10 3.26
C MET A 133 -9.87 13.04 2.60
N GLN A 134 -11.11 12.58 2.38
CA GLN A 134 -12.20 13.40 1.85
C GLN A 134 -12.57 14.54 2.80
N LYS A 135 -12.62 14.28 4.12
CA LYS A 135 -12.93 15.29 5.14
C LYS A 135 -11.83 16.33 5.29
N GLU A 136 -10.57 15.92 5.16
CA GLU A 136 -9.39 16.77 5.33
C GLU A 136 -9.04 17.57 4.05
N ASN A 137 -9.83 17.46 2.97
CA ASN A 137 -9.51 18.03 1.64
C ASN A 137 -8.12 17.63 1.13
N ILE A 138 -7.60 16.48 1.58
CA ILE A 138 -6.38 15.91 1.01
C ILE A 138 -6.76 15.44 -0.39
N THR A 139 -6.23 16.14 -1.39
CA THR A 139 -6.71 16.20 -2.77
C THR A 139 -7.12 14.82 -3.31
N ILE A 140 -8.43 14.61 -3.48
CA ILE A 140 -9.06 13.56 -4.29
C ILE A 140 -8.77 13.86 -5.75
#